data_AF-A0A450Y7J2-F1
#
_entry.id   AF-A0A450Y7J2-F1
#
_cell.length_a   1.000
_cell.length_b   1.000
_cell.length_c   1.000
_cell.angle_alpha   90.00
_cell.angle_beta   90.00
_cell.angle_gamma   90.00
#
_symmetry.space_group_name_H-M   'P 1'
#
loop_
_entity.id
_entity.type
_entity.pdbx_description
1 polymer ?
#
loop_
_entity_poly.entity_id
_entity_poly.type
_entity_poly.pdbx_seq_one_letter_code
_entity_poly.pdbx_strand_id
1 'polypeptide(L)' 'MLATLQKLGVIPSFSRPSVSDDNPYSESLFRTLKYCPAYPGKPFESLEQARGWVHGFAHWYNE' A
#
# COMPACT_ATOMS: atom_id res chain seq x y z
N MET A 1 12.84 4.22 14.33
CA MET A 1 12.77 3.61 12.99
C MET A 1 14.14 3.46 12.34
N LEU A 2 14.97 4.52 12.30
CA LEU A 2 16.32 4.49 11.69
C LEU A 2 17.24 3.37 12.24
N ALA A 3 17.32 3.19 13.56
CA ALA A 3 18.16 2.17 14.18
C ALA A 3 17.79 0.73 13.73
N THR A 4 16.50 0.46 13.52
CA THR A 4 16.02 -0.84 13.01
C THR A 4 16.38 -1.03 11.55
N LEU A 5 16.22 0.00 10.71
CA LEU A 5 16.57 -0.05 9.29
C LEU A 5 18.07 -0.29 9.10
N GLN A 6 18.90 0.42 9.86
CA GLN A 6 20.36 0.23 9.85
C GLN A 6 20.76 -1.18 10.30
N LYS A 7 20.13 -1.71 11.36
CA LYS A 7 20.35 -3.10 11.80
C LYS A 7 20.01 -4.13 10.72
N LEU A 8 18.99 -3.86 9.91
CA LEU A 8 18.55 -4.71 8.80
C LEU A 8 19.32 -4.45 7.49
N GLY A 9 20.29 -3.53 7.47
CA GLY A 9 21.02 -3.15 6.26
C GLY A 9 20.18 -2.38 5.23
N VAL A 10 19.01 -1.86 5.63
CA VAL A 10 18.12 -1.09 4.78
C VAL A 10 18.53 0.38 4.79
N ILE A 11 18.85 0.92 3.62
CA ILE A 11 19.19 2.34 3.47
C ILE A 11 17.87 3.14 3.40
N PRO A 12 17.63 4.09 4.32
CA PRO A 12 16.46 4.95 4.25
C PRO A 12 16.54 5.84 3.00
N SER A 13 15.40 6.12 2.37
CA SER A 13 15.39 7.08 1.27
C SER A 13 15.71 8.49 1.78
N PHE A 14 16.30 9.31 0.91
CA PHE A 14 16.54 10.74 1.16
C PHE A 14 15.31 11.59 0.79
N SER A 15 14.17 10.97 0.51
CA SER A 15 12.91 11.67 0.22
C SER A 15 12.47 12.47 1.44
N ARG A 16 11.79 13.59 1.20
CA ARG A 16 11.24 14.42 2.28
C ARG A 16 10.09 13.65 2.94
N PRO A 17 10.14 13.36 4.24
CA PRO A 17 9.03 12.71 4.91
C PRO A 17 7.83 13.66 4.99
N SER A 18 6.61 13.10 4.93
CA SER A 18 5.34 13.83 5.14
C SER A 18 4.99 14.85 4.06
N VAL A 19 5.40 14.64 2.81
CA VAL A 19 4.89 15.38 1.64
C VAL A 19 3.92 14.50 0.86
N SER A 20 3.01 15.10 0.09
CA SER A 20 1.94 14.37 -0.62
C SER A 20 2.46 13.34 -1.61
N ASP A 21 3.69 13.53 -2.09
CA ASP A 21 4.37 12.77 -3.14
C ASP A 21 5.61 12.06 -2.56
N ASP A 22 5.61 11.74 -1.27
CA ASP A 22 6.78 11.18 -0.57
C ASP A 22 7.15 9.78 -1.07
N ASN A 23 6.19 9.08 -1.67
CA ASN A 23 6.36 7.76 -2.26
C ASN A 23 5.48 7.59 -3.51
N PRO A 24 5.95 8.06 -4.67
CA PRO A 24 5.19 7.99 -5.92
C PRO A 24 4.85 6.55 -6.32
N TYR A 25 5.67 5.57 -5.92
CA TYR A 25 5.39 4.16 -6.19
C TYR A 25 4.14 3.69 -5.42
N SER A 26 4.10 3.92 -4.10
CA SER A 26 2.94 3.52 -3.29
C SER A 26 1.68 4.32 -3.64
N GLU A 27 1.80 5.62 -3.95
CA GLU A 27 0.67 6.43 -4.39
C GLU A 27 0.07 5.94 -5.72
N SER A 28 0.93 5.56 -6.68
CA SER A 28 0.48 4.98 -7.94
C SER A 28 -0.29 3.67 -7.72
N LEU A 29 0.16 2.82 -6.78
CA LEU A 29 -0.53 1.59 -6.40
C LEU A 29 -1.89 1.89 -5.75
N PHE A 30 -1.97 2.85 -4.84
CA PHE A 30 -3.25 3.24 -4.22
C PHE A 30 -4.24 3.82 -5.22
N ARG A 31 -3.74 4.54 -6.24
CA ARG A 31 -4.58 4.97 -7.35
C ARG A 31 -5.15 3.76 -8.10
N THR A 32 -4.30 2.81 -8.50
CA THR A 32 -4.74 1.58 -9.18
C THR A 32 -5.77 0.81 -8.36
N LEU A 33 -5.55 0.68 -7.05
CA LEU A 33 -6.47 0.03 -6.13
C LEU A 33 -7.85 0.70 -6.14
N LYS A 34 -7.92 2.04 -6.03
CA LYS A 34 -9.18 2.80 -6.00
C LYS A 34 -9.99 2.73 -7.28
N TYR A 35 -9.31 2.60 -8.43
CA TYR A 35 -9.96 2.59 -9.74
C TYR A 35 -10.09 1.19 -10.35
N CYS A 36 -9.75 0.14 -9.61
CA CYS A 36 -9.96 -1.23 -10.10
C CYS A 36 -11.47 -1.55 -10.20
N PRO A 37 -11.89 -2.40 -11.16
CA PRO A 37 -13.30 -2.74 -11.33
C PRO A 37 -13.95 -3.40 -10.08
N ALA A 38 -13.14 -4.08 -9.27
CA ALA A 38 -13.59 -4.79 -8.08
C ALA A 38 -13.58 -3.93 -6.80
N TYR A 39 -13.41 -2.60 -6.91
CA TYR A 39 -13.35 -1.73 -5.76
C TYR A 39 -14.66 -1.78 -4.93
N PRO A 40 -14.59 -1.87 -3.58
CA PRO A 40 -15.79 -2.05 -2.77
C PRO A 40 -16.66 -0.79 -2.80
N GLY A 41 -17.92 -0.95 -3.22
CA GLY A 41 -18.92 0.11 -3.17
C GLY A 41 -19.55 0.33 -1.79
N LYS A 42 -19.25 -0.54 -0.82
CA LYS A 42 -19.75 -0.47 0.57
C LYS A 42 -18.59 -0.68 1.54
N PRO A 43 -18.69 -0.15 2.78
CA PRO A 43 -17.72 -0.45 3.83
C PRO A 43 -17.64 -1.95 4.13
N PHE A 44 -16.46 -2.41 4.54
CA PHE A 44 -16.29 -3.77 5.06
C PHE A 44 -16.91 -3.90 6.46
N GLU A 45 -17.53 -5.04 6.75
CA GLU A 45 -18.17 -5.31 8.05
C GLU A 45 -17.16 -5.82 9.10
N SER A 46 -15.98 -6.27 8.65
CA SER A 46 -14.92 -6.83 9.50
C SER A 46 -13.53 -6.61 8.91
N LEU A 47 -12.51 -6.72 9.76
CA LEU A 47 -11.11 -6.69 9.34
C LEU A 47 -10.75 -7.87 8.44
N GLU A 48 -11.37 -9.02 8.68
CA GLU A 48 -11.19 -10.24 7.91
C GLU A 48 -11.66 -10.07 6.47
N GLN A 49 -12.84 -9.46 6.28
CA GLN A 49 -13.32 -9.12 4.94
C GLN A 49 -12.38 -8.13 4.22
N ALA A 50 -11.93 -7.09 4.92
CA ALA A 50 -11.00 -6.11 4.35
C ALA A 50 -9.68 -6.76 3.92
N ARG A 51 -9.11 -7.62 4.77
CA ARG A 51 -7.88 -8.38 4.47
C ARG A 51 -8.06 -9.28 3.28
N GLY A 52 -9.15 -10.06 3.23
CA GLY A 52 -9.45 -10.96 2.12
C GLY A 52 -9.54 -10.21 0.79
N TRP A 53 -10.22 -9.06 0.78
CA TRP A 53 -10.31 -8.22 -0.43
C TRP A 53 -8.95 -7.69 -0.87
N VAL A 54 -8.13 -7.15 0.05
CA VAL A 54 -6.79 -6.65 -0.29
C VAL A 54 -5.88 -7.77 -0.79
N HIS A 55 -5.96 -8.97 -0.24
CA HIS A 55 -5.23 -10.14 -0.74
C HIS A 55 -5.63 -10.50 -2.17
N GLY A 56 -6.93 -10.51 -2.47
CA GLY A 56 -7.43 -10.73 -3.82
C GLY A 56 -6.95 -9.67 -4.81
N PHE A 57 -7.00 -8.39 -4.41
CA PHE A 57 -6.45 -7.29 -5.21
C PHE A 57 -4.94 -7.46 -5.47
N ALA A 58 -4.17 -7.81 -4.44
CA ALA A 58 -2.72 -8.00 -4.57
C ALA A 58 -2.38 -9.16 -5.51
N HIS A 59 -3.13 -10.25 -5.48
CA HIS A 59 -2.96 -11.34 -6.43
C HIS A 59 -3.25 -10.87 -7.86
N TRP A 60 -4.43 -10.27 -8.09
CA TRP A 60 -4.83 -9.75 -9.39
C TRP A 60 -3.85 -8.72 -9.98
N TYR A 61 -3.27 -7.85 -9.16
CA TYR A 61 -2.32 -6.84 -9.62
C TYR A 61 -0.95 -7.43 -10.06
N ASN A 62 -0.57 -8.59 -9.54
CA ASN A 62 0.74 -9.21 -9.78
C ASN A 62 0.70 -10.39 -10.76
N GLU A 63 -0.47 -10.81 -11.22
CA GLU A 63 -0.64 -11.74 -12.35
C GLU A 63 -0.58 -11.01 -13.70
#